data_AF-A0AAU2YLS6-F1
#
_entry.id   AF-A0AAU2YLS6-F1
#
_cell.length_a   1.000
_cell.length_b   1.000
_cell.length_c   1.000
_cell.angle_alpha   90.00
_cell.angle_beta   90.00
_cell.angle_gamma   90.00
#
_symmetry.space_group_name_H-M   'P 1'
#
loop_
_entity.id
_entity.type
_entity.pdbx_description
1 polymer ?
#
loop_
_entity_poly.entity_id
_entity_poly.type
_entity_poly.pdbx_seq_one_letter_code
_entity_poly.pdbx_strand_id
1 'polypeptide(L)'
;MTSIGGAGMVDWNLAVATATRLVRPGPEISREEAREVVAELRRHAKAAEEHVRSFTRMIPEGTEPEDTPVLVVDRAGWIKANVAGFRELLRPLLEKMEERRGGGAGGAVLGAVGSKVTGVEVGMLLSFLASRVLGQYETFAPATRELPASADGGGRLLLVAPNIVHVERELEVDPHDFRLWVALHEETHRTQFTAVPWLRDHLQGEIQSFLDETDVDPMTVLERLREAAQSLAGGRPEGEEGEDGGRSLVEIVQTPAQREILGRLTAVMSLLEGHADYVMDGVGPEVVSSVGEIREKFQQRRARGASRLDQALRKLLGLDAKLRQYRDGERFVRAVVDEVGMDGFNRVWTSPNTLPTKAEIARPEDWIARVHRKAES
;
A
#
# COMPACT_ATOMS: atom_id res chain seq x y z
N MET A 1 -8.02 -10.87 -26.75
CA MET A 1 -8.31 -11.22 -25.34
C MET A 1 -7.47 -12.44 -25.00
N THR A 2 -6.30 -12.21 -24.43
CA THR A 2 -5.43 -13.28 -23.93
C THR A 2 -6.08 -13.79 -22.64
N SER A 3 -6.47 -15.06 -22.59
CA SER A 3 -7.04 -15.68 -21.39
C SER A 3 -6.06 -15.56 -20.22
N ILE A 4 -6.47 -14.96 -19.09
CA ILE A 4 -5.56 -14.62 -17.96
C ILE A 4 -5.44 -15.78 -16.95
N GLY A 5 -6.07 -16.96 -17.16
CA GLY A 5 -5.80 -18.11 -16.28
C GLY A 5 -6.70 -19.34 -16.41
N GLY A 6 -6.11 -20.49 -16.09
CA GLY A 6 -6.74 -21.81 -15.90
C GLY A 6 -7.37 -21.99 -14.51
N ALA A 7 -7.82 -23.21 -14.22
CA ALA A 7 -8.67 -23.58 -13.09
C ALA A 7 -7.95 -23.49 -11.72
N GLY A 8 -7.88 -22.29 -11.15
CA GLY A 8 -7.41 -22.05 -9.78
C GLY A 8 -8.53 -21.68 -8.80
N MET A 9 -8.19 -21.54 -7.52
CA MET A 9 -9.12 -21.22 -6.43
C MET A 9 -9.68 -19.79 -6.46
N VAL A 10 -9.13 -18.90 -7.30
CA VAL A 10 -9.69 -17.57 -7.58
C VAL A 10 -9.84 -17.43 -9.08
N ASP A 11 -11.06 -17.11 -9.54
CA ASP A 11 -11.27 -16.73 -10.94
C ASP A 11 -10.85 -15.27 -11.16
N TRP A 12 -9.57 -15.08 -11.48
CA TRP A 12 -8.97 -13.77 -11.72
C TRP A 12 -9.60 -13.03 -12.91
N ASN A 13 -10.04 -13.75 -13.94
CA ASN A 13 -10.73 -13.13 -15.08
C ASN A 13 -12.08 -12.55 -14.63
N LEU A 14 -12.83 -13.31 -13.83
CA LEU A 14 -14.08 -12.85 -13.24
C LEU A 14 -13.88 -11.69 -12.26
N ALA A 15 -12.79 -11.69 -11.50
CA ALA A 15 -12.43 -10.58 -10.63
C ALA A 15 -12.20 -9.28 -11.42
N VAL A 16 -11.38 -9.33 -12.49
CA VAL A 16 -11.15 -8.18 -13.36
C VAL A 16 -12.45 -7.72 -14.03
N ALA A 17 -13.26 -8.66 -14.56
CA ALA A 17 -14.51 -8.35 -15.23
C ALA A 17 -15.52 -7.71 -14.27
N THR A 18 -15.65 -8.25 -13.05
CA THR A 18 -16.52 -7.72 -11.99
C THR A 18 -16.06 -6.33 -11.57
N ALA A 19 -14.77 -6.16 -11.30
CA ALA A 19 -14.21 -4.88 -10.87
C ALA A 19 -14.40 -3.79 -11.92
N THR A 20 -14.07 -4.10 -13.18
CA THR A 20 -14.18 -3.18 -14.32
C THR A 20 -15.64 -2.81 -14.60
N ARG A 21 -16.58 -3.75 -14.42
CA ARG A 21 -18.02 -3.48 -14.61
C ARG A 21 -18.61 -2.61 -13.50
N LEU A 22 -18.14 -2.78 -12.27
CA LEU A 22 -18.67 -2.05 -11.10
C LEU A 22 -18.04 -0.67 -10.92
N VAL A 23 -16.80 -0.48 -11.38
CA VAL A 23 -16.07 0.77 -11.14
C VAL A 23 -16.66 1.88 -12.01
N ARG A 24 -16.97 3.02 -11.39
CA ARG A 24 -17.42 4.22 -12.14
C ARG A 24 -16.24 4.79 -12.95
N PRO A 25 -16.43 5.37 -14.14
CA PRO A 25 -15.33 5.79 -15.02
C PRO A 25 -14.55 7.04 -14.55
N GLY A 26 -15.11 7.85 -13.65
CA GLY A 26 -14.53 9.14 -13.23
C GLY A 26 -15.35 10.33 -13.75
N PRO A 27 -14.86 11.57 -13.59
CA PRO A 27 -15.53 12.75 -14.13
C PRO A 27 -15.52 12.75 -15.66
N GLU A 28 -16.59 13.26 -16.27
CA GLU A 28 -16.64 13.47 -17.72
C GLU A 28 -15.80 14.69 -18.10
N ILE A 29 -14.87 14.49 -19.04
CA ILE A 29 -13.95 15.51 -19.55
C ILE A 29 -13.83 15.39 -21.07
N SER A 30 -13.40 16.46 -21.73
CA SER A 30 -13.16 16.42 -23.18
C SER A 30 -11.94 15.55 -23.49
N ARG A 31 -11.86 15.05 -24.74
CA ARG A 31 -10.68 14.28 -25.19
C ARG A 31 -9.40 15.11 -25.20
N GLU A 32 -9.52 16.41 -25.43
CA GLU A 32 -8.41 17.36 -25.41
C GLU A 32 -7.90 17.54 -23.98
N GLU A 33 -8.80 17.84 -23.04
CA GLU A 33 -8.48 17.94 -21.61
C GLU A 33 -7.83 16.65 -21.09
N ALA A 34 -8.35 15.48 -21.46
CA ALA A 34 -7.75 14.20 -21.07
C ALA A 34 -6.30 14.05 -21.57
N ARG A 35 -5.99 14.51 -22.80
CA ARG A 35 -4.63 14.46 -23.34
C ARG A 35 -3.71 15.43 -22.60
N GLU A 36 -4.19 16.61 -22.27
CA GLU A 36 -3.43 17.62 -21.52
C GLU A 36 -3.09 17.12 -20.11
N VAL A 37 -4.08 16.59 -19.39
CA VAL A 37 -3.89 15.99 -18.05
C VAL A 37 -2.87 14.86 -18.12
N VAL A 38 -3.00 13.93 -19.07
CA VAL A 38 -2.06 12.80 -19.21
C VAL A 38 -0.65 13.28 -19.54
N ALA A 39 -0.52 14.28 -20.43
CA ALA A 39 0.78 14.84 -20.80
C ALA A 39 1.42 15.57 -19.62
N GLU A 40 0.64 16.29 -18.83
CA GLU A 40 1.11 17.00 -17.64
C GLU A 40 1.54 16.04 -16.54
N LEU A 41 0.74 15.01 -16.21
CA LEU A 41 1.10 13.99 -15.23
C LEU A 41 2.44 13.31 -15.57
N ARG A 42 2.70 13.05 -16.85
CA ARG A 42 3.99 12.52 -17.31
C ARG A 42 5.15 13.49 -17.10
N ARG A 43 4.94 14.79 -17.38
CA ARG A 43 5.96 15.82 -17.14
C ARG A 43 6.23 15.98 -15.64
N HIS A 44 5.19 15.99 -14.82
CA HIS A 44 5.30 16.10 -13.36
C HIS A 44 5.98 14.89 -12.74
N ALA A 45 5.66 13.67 -13.18
CA ALA A 45 6.41 12.48 -12.75
C ALA A 45 7.91 12.60 -13.05
N LYS A 46 8.26 13.10 -14.25
CA LYS A 46 9.67 13.29 -14.61
C LYS A 46 10.35 14.42 -13.82
N ALA A 47 9.67 15.54 -13.60
CA ALA A 47 10.21 16.67 -12.85
C ALA A 47 10.38 16.35 -11.35
N ALA A 48 9.43 15.60 -10.78
CA ALA A 48 9.46 15.19 -9.38
C ALA A 48 10.68 14.32 -9.03
N GLU A 49 11.19 13.52 -9.96
CA GLU A 49 12.39 12.69 -9.79
C GLU A 49 13.60 13.50 -9.30
N GLU A 50 13.88 14.64 -9.94
CA GLU A 50 15.04 15.49 -9.57
C GLU A 50 14.87 16.11 -8.19
N HIS A 51 13.66 16.61 -7.89
CA HIS A 51 13.37 17.23 -6.61
C HIS A 51 13.46 16.24 -5.44
N VAL A 52 12.84 15.07 -5.59
CA VAL A 52 12.87 14.00 -4.57
C VAL A 52 14.29 13.49 -4.38
N ARG A 53 15.03 13.24 -5.46
CA ARG A 53 16.42 12.76 -5.37
C ARG A 53 17.31 13.76 -4.64
N SER A 54 17.24 15.03 -5.02
CA SER A 54 18.07 16.10 -4.44
C SER A 54 17.80 16.27 -2.94
N PHE A 55 16.53 16.16 -2.54
CA PHE A 55 16.13 16.32 -1.15
C PHE A 55 16.49 15.09 -0.29
N THR A 56 16.18 13.88 -0.77
CA THR A 56 16.35 12.64 0.01
C THR A 56 17.80 12.18 0.12
N ARG A 57 18.64 12.48 -0.88
CA ARG A 57 20.04 12.02 -0.97
C ARG A 57 20.21 10.50 -0.86
N MET A 58 19.15 9.72 -1.15
CA MET A 58 19.18 8.26 -1.10
C MET A 58 19.99 7.65 -2.24
N ILE A 59 20.05 8.35 -3.39
CA ILE A 59 20.82 7.96 -4.57
C ILE A 59 22.03 8.90 -4.66
N PRO A 60 23.28 8.39 -4.61
CA PRO A 60 24.47 9.21 -4.71
C PRO A 60 24.47 10.12 -5.95
N GLU A 61 25.09 11.29 -5.83
CA GLU A 61 25.30 12.19 -6.98
C GLU A 61 26.09 11.48 -8.08
N GLY A 62 25.65 11.64 -9.34
CA GLY A 62 26.28 10.99 -10.49
C GLY A 62 25.85 9.53 -10.75
N THR A 63 25.11 8.89 -9.85
CA THR A 63 24.47 7.59 -10.13
C THR A 63 23.19 7.82 -10.94
N GLU A 64 23.02 7.13 -12.07
CA GLU A 64 21.73 7.17 -12.78
C GLU A 64 20.71 6.32 -12.01
N PRO A 65 19.53 6.87 -11.67
CA PRO A 65 18.48 6.10 -11.02
C PRO A 65 17.95 5.03 -11.98
N GLU A 66 17.45 3.94 -11.42
CA GLU A 66 16.78 2.91 -12.19
C GLU A 66 15.53 3.50 -12.88
N ASP A 67 15.48 3.38 -14.21
CA ASP A 67 14.37 3.91 -14.99
C ASP A 67 13.21 2.91 -15.00
N THR A 68 12.28 3.08 -14.04
CA THR A 68 11.02 2.34 -14.04
C THR A 68 9.95 3.07 -14.85
N PRO A 69 9.11 2.36 -15.62
CA PRO A 69 8.09 2.98 -16.44
C PRO A 69 7.06 3.81 -15.66
N VAL A 70 6.69 4.97 -16.20
CA VAL A 70 5.56 5.79 -15.73
C VAL A 70 4.32 5.53 -16.59
N LEU A 71 3.26 5.03 -15.96
CA LEU A 71 1.98 4.72 -16.60
C LEU A 71 0.87 5.60 -16.03
N VAL A 72 0.32 6.47 -16.89
CA VAL A 72 -0.92 7.17 -16.59
C VAL A 72 -2.08 6.28 -17.05
N VAL A 73 -2.89 5.83 -16.09
CA VAL A 73 -3.93 4.81 -16.29
C VAL A 73 -5.31 5.33 -15.90
N ASP A 74 -6.35 4.71 -16.44
CA ASP A 74 -7.69 4.79 -15.89
C ASP A 74 -7.90 3.77 -14.77
N ARG A 75 -9.09 3.75 -14.16
CA ARG A 75 -9.40 2.84 -13.06
C ARG A 75 -9.34 1.37 -13.50
N ALA A 76 -9.71 1.06 -14.74
CA ALA A 76 -9.65 -0.30 -15.28
C ALA A 76 -8.20 -0.77 -15.52
N GLY A 77 -7.33 0.13 -15.99
CA GLY A 77 -5.89 -0.10 -16.11
C GLY A 77 -5.25 -0.35 -14.75
N TRP A 78 -5.61 0.43 -13.73
CA TRP A 78 -5.16 0.20 -12.36
C TRP A 78 -5.61 -1.16 -11.80
N ILE A 79 -6.87 -1.56 -12.04
CA ILE A 79 -7.39 -2.89 -11.64
C ILE A 79 -6.56 -4.01 -12.26
N LYS A 80 -6.30 -3.95 -13.57
CA LYS A 80 -5.51 -4.98 -14.27
C LYS A 80 -4.08 -5.07 -13.74
N ALA A 81 -3.44 -3.93 -13.48
CA ALA A 81 -2.10 -3.88 -12.91
C ALA A 81 -2.04 -4.54 -11.52
N ASN A 82 -2.99 -4.22 -10.64
CA ASN A 82 -3.01 -4.77 -9.28
C ASN A 82 -3.39 -6.25 -9.23
N VAL A 83 -4.29 -6.73 -10.10
CA VAL A 83 -4.60 -8.17 -10.18
C VAL A 83 -3.36 -8.98 -10.56
N ALA A 84 -2.52 -8.48 -11.47
CA ALA A 84 -1.28 -9.14 -11.83
C ALA A 84 -0.33 -9.26 -10.62
N GLY A 85 -0.20 -8.19 -9.83
CA GLY A 85 0.60 -8.19 -8.59
C GLY A 85 0.04 -9.13 -7.51
N PHE A 86 -1.27 -9.09 -7.24
CA PHE A 86 -1.90 -10.01 -6.27
C PHE A 86 -1.76 -11.47 -6.66
N ARG A 87 -1.85 -11.80 -7.95
CA ARG A 87 -1.64 -13.18 -8.43
C ARG A 87 -0.21 -13.66 -8.17
N GLU A 88 0.78 -12.78 -8.29
CA GLU A 88 2.17 -13.09 -7.98
C GLU A 88 2.35 -13.32 -6.48
N LEU A 89 1.88 -12.39 -5.65
CA LEU A 89 2.01 -12.46 -4.19
C LEU A 89 1.29 -13.66 -3.57
N LEU A 90 0.11 -14.00 -4.07
CA LEU A 90 -0.71 -15.09 -3.51
C LEU A 90 -0.37 -16.45 -4.11
N ARG A 91 0.51 -16.54 -5.11
CA ARG A 91 0.86 -17.82 -5.76
C ARG A 91 1.26 -18.90 -4.75
N PRO A 92 2.18 -18.67 -3.79
CA PRO A 92 2.60 -19.72 -2.85
C PRO A 92 1.44 -20.24 -1.98
N LEU A 93 0.56 -19.34 -1.53
CA LEU A 93 -0.62 -19.73 -0.76
C LEU A 93 -1.60 -20.55 -1.60
N LEU A 94 -1.84 -20.14 -2.85
CA LEU A 94 -2.74 -20.85 -3.76
C LEU A 94 -2.22 -22.25 -4.08
N GLU A 95 -0.92 -22.41 -4.32
CA GLU A 95 -0.26 -23.70 -4.56
C GLU A 95 -0.39 -24.63 -3.33
N LYS A 96 -0.07 -24.12 -2.13
CA LYS A 96 -0.24 -24.86 -0.85
C LYS A 96 -1.67 -25.35 -0.63
N MET A 97 -2.66 -24.53 -1.00
CA MET A 97 -4.07 -24.89 -0.87
C MET A 97 -4.53 -25.89 -1.94
N GLU A 98 -4.00 -25.82 -3.16
CA GLU A 98 -4.27 -26.80 -4.22
C GLU A 98 -3.71 -28.18 -3.86
N GLU A 99 -2.49 -28.25 -3.33
CA GLU A 99 -1.85 -29.50 -2.87
C GLU A 99 -2.69 -30.19 -1.79
N ARG A 100 -3.23 -29.44 -0.81
CA ARG A 100 -4.09 -29.99 0.25
C ARG A 100 -5.47 -30.44 -0.25
N ARG A 101 -5.94 -29.94 -1.39
CA ARG A 101 -7.26 -30.27 -1.95
C ARG A 101 -7.27 -31.58 -2.75
N GLY A 102 -6.11 -32.19 -2.97
CA GLY A 102 -5.96 -33.41 -3.76
C GLY A 102 -6.66 -34.62 -3.15
N GLY A 103 -7.76 -35.09 -3.77
CA GLY A 103 -8.24 -36.46 -3.55
C GLY A 103 -9.65 -36.88 -3.99
N GLY A 104 -10.58 -36.00 -4.37
CA GLY A 104 -11.96 -36.44 -4.66
C GLY A 104 -12.72 -35.66 -5.73
N ALA A 105 -13.45 -36.36 -6.59
CA ALA A 105 -14.27 -35.79 -7.67
C ALA A 105 -15.33 -34.77 -7.19
N GLY A 106 -15.81 -34.91 -5.95
CA GLY A 106 -16.71 -33.92 -5.31
C GLY A 106 -16.02 -32.60 -4.93
N GLY A 107 -14.70 -32.60 -4.70
CA GLY A 107 -13.92 -31.42 -4.36
C GLY A 107 -13.69 -30.47 -5.54
N ALA A 108 -13.72 -30.99 -6.77
CA ALA A 108 -13.51 -30.22 -8.00
C ALA A 108 -14.70 -29.31 -8.35
N VAL A 109 -15.94 -29.81 -8.19
CA VAL A 109 -17.16 -29.02 -8.45
C VAL A 109 -17.36 -27.93 -7.39
N LEU A 110 -17.15 -28.25 -6.11
CA LEU A 110 -17.15 -27.26 -5.02
C LEU A 110 -16.01 -26.23 -5.18
N GLY A 111 -14.86 -26.62 -5.74
CA GLY A 111 -13.75 -25.72 -6.05
C GLY A 111 -14.08 -24.71 -7.13
N ALA A 112 -14.70 -25.14 -8.23
CA ALA A 112 -15.05 -24.26 -9.34
C ALA A 112 -16.16 -23.25 -9.00
N VAL A 113 -17.10 -23.61 -8.12
CA VAL A 113 -18.12 -22.67 -7.62
C VAL A 113 -17.49 -21.69 -6.61
N GLY A 114 -16.64 -22.19 -5.70
CA GLY A 114 -15.92 -21.35 -4.73
C GLY A 114 -14.99 -20.34 -5.39
N SER A 115 -14.32 -20.70 -6.49
CA SER A 115 -13.41 -19.80 -7.18
C SER A 115 -14.10 -18.63 -7.88
N LYS A 116 -15.32 -18.84 -8.36
CA LYS A 116 -16.15 -17.77 -8.92
C LYS A 116 -16.65 -16.80 -7.85
N VAL A 117 -17.11 -17.32 -6.70
CA VAL A 117 -17.55 -16.48 -5.58
C VAL A 117 -16.39 -15.61 -5.09
N THR A 118 -15.22 -16.23 -4.84
CA THR A 118 -14.01 -15.51 -4.43
C THR A 118 -13.58 -14.48 -5.48
N GLY A 119 -13.65 -14.83 -6.77
CA GLY A 119 -13.38 -13.90 -7.87
C GLY A 119 -14.30 -12.67 -7.84
N VAL A 120 -15.60 -12.85 -7.59
CA VAL A 120 -16.56 -11.73 -7.47
C VAL A 120 -16.24 -10.85 -6.27
N GLU A 121 -15.94 -11.42 -5.09
CA GLU A 121 -15.59 -10.67 -3.88
C GLU A 121 -14.32 -9.84 -4.05
N VAL A 122 -13.27 -10.45 -4.60
CA VAL A 122 -12.02 -9.76 -4.96
C VAL A 122 -12.32 -8.64 -5.96
N GLY A 123 -13.17 -8.90 -6.96
CA GLY A 123 -13.58 -7.90 -7.94
C GLY A 123 -14.31 -6.69 -7.32
N MET A 124 -15.20 -6.92 -6.35
CA MET A 124 -15.89 -5.85 -5.63
C MET A 124 -14.91 -5.00 -4.81
N LEU A 125 -13.97 -5.65 -4.10
CA LEU A 125 -12.93 -4.95 -3.34
C LEU A 125 -12.05 -4.10 -4.26
N LEU A 126 -11.59 -4.66 -5.38
CA LEU A 126 -10.77 -3.95 -6.36
C LEU A 126 -11.51 -2.76 -6.98
N SER A 127 -12.81 -2.91 -7.30
CA SER A 127 -13.64 -1.82 -7.79
C SER A 127 -13.69 -0.65 -6.81
N PHE A 128 -13.87 -0.97 -5.53
CA PHE A 128 -13.89 0.02 -4.46
C PHE A 128 -12.55 0.76 -4.35
N LEU A 129 -11.44 0.02 -4.30
CA LEU A 129 -10.09 0.59 -4.18
C LEU A 129 -9.71 1.45 -5.39
N ALA A 130 -10.00 0.98 -6.59
CA ALA A 130 -9.68 1.66 -7.85
C ALA A 130 -10.28 3.07 -7.96
N SER A 131 -11.34 3.37 -7.20
CA SER A 131 -11.97 4.69 -7.18
C SER A 131 -11.31 5.70 -6.23
N ARG A 132 -10.36 5.27 -5.40
CA ARG A 132 -9.76 6.07 -4.31
C ARG A 132 -8.25 6.26 -4.43
N VAL A 133 -7.55 5.35 -5.10
CA VAL A 133 -6.09 5.43 -5.29
C VAL A 133 -5.74 6.52 -6.31
N LEU A 134 -4.90 7.49 -5.94
CA LEU A 134 -4.48 8.57 -6.85
C LEU A 134 -3.27 8.16 -7.69
N GLY A 135 -2.30 7.54 -7.04
CA GLY A 135 -1.15 6.92 -7.66
C GLY A 135 -0.68 5.73 -6.83
N GLN A 136 0.29 5.00 -7.37
CA GLN A 136 0.91 3.88 -6.70
C GLN A 136 2.25 3.57 -7.36
N TYR A 137 3.30 3.42 -6.57
CA TYR A 137 4.46 2.67 -7.02
C TYR A 137 4.18 1.16 -6.87
N GLU A 138 3.92 0.49 -7.99
CA GLU A 138 3.59 -0.93 -8.02
C GLU A 138 4.88 -1.75 -8.17
N THR A 139 5.16 -2.62 -7.21
CA THR A 139 6.45 -3.27 -7.03
C THR A 139 6.48 -4.73 -7.46
N PHE A 140 5.36 -5.46 -7.37
CA PHE A 140 5.36 -6.92 -7.38
C PHE A 140 4.87 -7.52 -8.70
N ALA A 141 4.08 -6.79 -9.49
CA ALA A 141 3.53 -7.31 -10.73
C ALA A 141 4.64 -7.51 -11.76
N PRO A 142 4.66 -8.66 -12.45
CA PRO A 142 5.66 -8.93 -13.47
C PRO A 142 5.54 -7.96 -14.65
N ALA A 143 6.65 -7.78 -15.37
CA ALA A 143 6.66 -7.06 -16.64
C ALA A 143 5.86 -7.85 -17.69
N THR A 144 4.98 -7.16 -18.41
CA THR A 144 4.29 -7.68 -19.59
C THR A 144 4.30 -6.60 -20.68
N ARG A 145 3.90 -6.98 -21.90
CA ARG A 145 3.80 -6.01 -23.01
C ARG A 145 2.79 -4.88 -22.71
N GLU A 146 1.72 -5.17 -21.99
CA GLU A 146 0.65 -4.22 -21.65
C GLU A 146 0.96 -3.44 -20.36
N LEU A 147 1.78 -4.04 -19.49
CA LEU A 147 2.18 -3.51 -18.20
C LEU A 147 3.72 -3.64 -18.12
N PRO A 148 4.49 -2.71 -18.70
CA PRO A 148 5.94 -2.73 -18.58
C PRO A 148 6.38 -2.42 -17.14
N ALA A 149 7.47 -3.03 -16.70
CA ALA A 149 8.09 -2.82 -15.39
C ALA A 149 9.62 -2.71 -15.57
N SER A 150 10.37 -2.55 -14.48
CA SER A 150 11.83 -2.54 -14.54
C SER A 150 12.43 -3.86 -15.05
N ALA A 151 13.68 -3.77 -15.54
CA ALA A 151 14.45 -4.86 -16.13
C ALA A 151 14.68 -6.03 -15.16
N ASP A 152 14.87 -5.74 -13.87
CA ASP A 152 15.06 -6.74 -12.81
C ASP A 152 13.73 -7.31 -12.29
N GLY A 153 12.64 -7.05 -13.03
CA GLY A 153 11.37 -7.74 -12.92
C GLY A 153 10.51 -7.24 -11.79
N GLY A 154 9.86 -6.08 -11.94
CA GLY A 154 8.93 -5.44 -11.01
C GLY A 154 9.19 -3.93 -10.93
N GLY A 155 8.29 -3.13 -10.36
CA GLY A 155 8.48 -1.68 -10.26
C GLY A 155 7.94 -0.89 -11.47
N ARG A 156 6.95 -0.04 -11.21
CA ARG A 156 6.38 0.94 -12.14
C ARG A 156 5.64 2.04 -11.36
N LEU A 157 5.66 3.25 -11.87
CA LEU A 157 4.84 4.33 -11.33
C LEU A 157 3.47 4.33 -12.01
N LEU A 158 2.39 4.20 -11.25
CA LEU A 158 1.02 4.33 -11.74
C LEU A 158 0.42 5.66 -11.27
N LEU A 159 -0.18 6.41 -12.19
CA LEU A 159 -0.98 7.61 -11.89
C LEU A 159 -2.40 7.42 -12.42
N VAL A 160 -3.40 7.45 -11.54
CA VAL A 160 -4.80 7.18 -11.89
C VAL A 160 -5.49 8.50 -12.26
N ALA A 161 -5.31 8.93 -13.50
CA ALA A 161 -5.74 10.25 -13.97
C ALA A 161 -7.22 10.60 -13.65
N PRO A 162 -8.21 9.69 -13.83
CA PRO A 162 -9.60 10.03 -13.48
C PRO A 162 -9.80 10.33 -12.00
N ASN A 163 -9.01 9.73 -11.10
CA ASN A 163 -9.10 10.00 -9.67
C ASN A 163 -8.41 11.32 -9.31
N ILE A 164 -7.27 11.61 -9.93
CA ILE A 164 -6.56 12.88 -9.73
C ILE A 164 -7.46 14.04 -10.16
N VAL A 165 -8.04 13.99 -11.37
CA VAL A 165 -8.99 15.00 -11.86
C VAL A 165 -10.26 15.07 -11.02
N HIS A 166 -10.74 13.94 -10.50
CA HIS A 166 -11.89 13.96 -9.61
C HIS A 166 -11.59 14.72 -8.32
N VAL A 167 -10.45 14.42 -7.69
CA VAL A 167 -10.10 14.95 -6.37
C VAL A 167 -9.65 16.40 -6.46
N GLU A 168 -8.90 16.81 -7.47
CA GLU A 168 -8.51 18.23 -7.63
C GLU A 168 -9.75 19.14 -7.75
N ARG A 169 -10.78 18.67 -8.47
CA ARG A 169 -12.07 19.38 -8.63
C ARG A 169 -12.91 19.33 -7.36
N GLU A 170 -12.95 18.17 -6.68
CA GLU A 170 -13.66 18.01 -5.40
C GLU A 170 -13.09 18.93 -4.31
N LEU A 171 -11.77 19.12 -4.30
CA LEU A 171 -11.07 19.98 -3.36
C LEU A 171 -10.99 21.45 -3.82
N GLU A 172 -11.34 21.75 -5.07
CA GLU A 172 -11.22 23.09 -5.64
C GLU A 172 -9.80 23.68 -5.42
N VAL A 173 -8.77 22.88 -5.68
CA VAL A 173 -7.35 23.27 -5.60
C VAL A 173 -6.80 23.59 -6.98
N ASP A 174 -5.65 24.26 -7.05
CA ASP A 174 -4.94 24.44 -8.31
C ASP A 174 -4.58 23.09 -8.95
N PRO A 175 -5.04 22.79 -10.18
CA PRO A 175 -4.80 21.48 -10.80
C PRO A 175 -3.32 21.19 -11.06
N HIS A 176 -2.54 22.19 -11.46
CA HIS A 176 -1.12 22.00 -11.79
C HIS A 176 -0.35 21.59 -10.54
N ASP A 177 -0.52 22.35 -9.46
CA ASP A 177 0.11 22.10 -8.16
C ASP A 177 -0.36 20.77 -7.55
N PHE A 178 -1.66 20.44 -7.63
CA PHE A 178 -2.17 19.17 -7.11
C PHE A 178 -1.59 17.96 -7.85
N ARG A 179 -1.52 18.03 -9.19
CA ARG A 179 -0.95 16.96 -10.01
C ARG A 179 0.54 16.76 -9.73
N LEU A 180 1.29 17.85 -9.55
CA LEU A 180 2.70 17.80 -9.16
C LEU A 180 2.88 17.27 -7.72
N TRP A 181 2.02 17.68 -6.80
CA TRP A 181 1.99 17.18 -5.43
C TRP A 181 1.75 15.65 -5.38
N VAL A 182 0.82 15.13 -6.19
CA VAL A 182 0.65 13.67 -6.33
C VAL A 182 1.91 13.02 -6.93
N ALA A 183 2.49 13.61 -7.97
CA ALA A 183 3.69 13.05 -8.60
C ALA A 183 4.89 12.98 -7.64
N LEU A 184 5.13 14.02 -6.83
CA LEU A 184 6.18 14.05 -5.81
C LEU A 184 6.00 12.94 -4.76
N HIS A 185 4.76 12.71 -4.31
CA HIS A 185 4.45 11.66 -3.35
C HIS A 185 4.80 10.28 -3.91
N GLU A 186 4.33 10.00 -5.13
CA GLU A 186 4.57 8.70 -5.77
C GLU A 186 6.05 8.50 -6.18
N GLU A 187 6.73 9.55 -6.64
CA GLU A 187 8.17 9.52 -6.94
C GLU A 187 9.02 9.31 -5.67
N THR A 188 8.53 9.73 -4.49
CA THR A 188 9.19 9.40 -3.22
C THR A 188 9.16 7.90 -2.96
N HIS A 189 8.03 7.24 -3.19
CA HIS A 189 7.94 5.78 -3.09
C HIS A 189 8.78 5.07 -4.15
N ARG A 190 8.76 5.55 -5.40
CA ARG A 190 9.66 5.04 -6.44
C ARG A 190 11.11 5.09 -5.98
N THR A 191 11.56 6.24 -5.49
CA THR A 191 12.93 6.43 -4.97
C THR A 191 13.24 5.49 -3.82
N GLN A 192 12.32 5.29 -2.88
CA GLN A 192 12.51 4.33 -1.79
C GLN A 192 12.76 2.90 -2.28
N PHE A 193 12.04 2.45 -3.32
CA PHE A 193 12.18 1.10 -3.84
C PHE A 193 13.32 0.93 -4.85
N THR A 194 13.70 1.97 -5.59
CA THR A 194 14.82 1.90 -6.55
C THR A 194 16.17 2.19 -5.90
N ALA A 195 16.21 3.01 -4.84
CA ALA A 195 17.44 3.29 -4.10
C ALA A 195 17.79 2.22 -3.05
N VAL A 196 16.83 1.36 -2.68
CA VAL A 196 16.99 0.36 -1.62
C VAL A 196 16.70 -1.05 -2.17
N PRO A 197 17.70 -1.72 -2.78
CA PRO A 197 17.49 -2.96 -3.53
C PRO A 197 16.86 -4.10 -2.72
N TRP A 198 17.16 -4.17 -1.41
CA TRP A 198 16.65 -5.23 -0.53
C TRP A 198 15.21 -5.00 -0.05
N LEU A 199 14.66 -3.78 -0.17
CA LEU A 199 13.38 -3.41 0.44
C LEU A 199 12.21 -4.23 -0.11
N ARG A 200 12.20 -4.42 -1.44
CA ARG A 200 11.17 -5.21 -2.12
C ARG A 200 11.17 -6.65 -1.63
N ASP A 201 12.33 -7.30 -1.64
CA ASP A 201 12.48 -8.70 -1.25
C ASP A 201 12.16 -8.90 0.23
N HIS A 202 12.54 -7.94 1.08
CA HIS A 202 12.18 -7.96 2.49
C HIS A 202 10.66 -7.91 2.70
N LEU A 203 9.96 -6.97 2.07
CA LEU A 203 8.49 -6.90 2.16
C LEU A 203 7.82 -8.15 1.61
N GLN A 204 8.31 -8.68 0.48
CA GLN A 204 7.80 -9.93 -0.07
C GLN A 204 8.01 -11.10 0.88
N GLY A 205 9.18 -11.22 1.52
CA GLY A 205 9.48 -12.27 2.48
C GLY A 205 8.61 -12.20 3.75
N GLU A 206 8.33 -11.00 4.24
CA GLU A 206 7.40 -10.79 5.37
C GLU A 206 5.96 -11.19 5.00
N ILE A 207 5.49 -10.83 3.79
CA ILE A 207 4.18 -11.26 3.27
C ILE A 207 4.13 -12.78 3.14
N GLN A 208 5.17 -13.41 2.57
CA GLN A 208 5.24 -14.87 2.44
C GLN A 208 5.21 -15.56 3.80
N SER A 209 5.99 -15.06 4.77
CA SER A 209 5.97 -15.57 6.14
C SER A 209 4.57 -15.48 6.78
N PHE A 210 3.84 -14.37 6.54
CA PHE A 210 2.46 -14.23 7.01
C PHE A 210 1.51 -15.25 6.39
N LEU A 211 1.63 -15.49 5.08
CA LEU A 211 0.82 -16.45 4.34
C LEU A 211 1.16 -17.89 4.75
N ASP A 212 2.42 -18.19 5.06
CA ASP A 212 2.85 -19.52 5.49
C ASP A 212 2.29 -19.90 6.87
N GLU A 213 2.23 -18.94 7.79
CA GLU A 213 1.61 -19.07 9.10
C GLU A 213 0.07 -19.17 9.06
N THR A 214 -0.54 -18.93 7.90
CA THR A 214 -1.99 -19.05 7.74
C THR A 214 -2.37 -20.54 7.71
N ASP A 215 -2.99 -21.01 8.80
CA ASP A 215 -3.54 -22.36 8.85
C ASP A 215 -4.82 -22.42 8.01
N VAL A 216 -4.78 -23.25 6.97
CA VAL A 216 -5.88 -23.46 6.03
C VAL A 216 -6.76 -24.66 6.40
N ASP A 217 -6.56 -25.26 7.58
CA ASP A 217 -7.47 -26.30 8.09
C ASP A 217 -8.84 -25.69 8.50
N PRO A 218 -9.94 -26.09 7.85
CA PRO A 218 -11.29 -25.63 8.20
C PRO A 218 -11.68 -25.87 9.66
N MET A 219 -11.12 -26.93 10.29
CA MET A 219 -11.40 -27.24 11.70
C MET A 219 -10.71 -26.24 12.63
N THR A 220 -9.44 -25.91 12.37
CA THR A 220 -8.72 -24.87 13.11
C THR A 220 -9.41 -23.51 12.99
N VAL A 221 -9.86 -23.16 11.78
CA VAL A 221 -10.60 -21.90 11.56
C VAL A 221 -11.90 -21.88 12.37
N LEU A 222 -12.64 -22.99 12.39
CA LEU A 222 -13.89 -23.11 13.14
C LEU A 222 -13.65 -23.05 14.66
N GLU A 223 -12.58 -23.66 15.15
CA GLU A 223 -12.15 -23.56 16.56
C GLU A 223 -11.82 -22.11 16.93
N ARG A 224 -11.00 -21.41 16.14
CA ARG A 224 -10.67 -19.99 16.38
C ARG A 224 -11.91 -19.09 16.36
N LEU A 225 -12.85 -19.33 15.44
CA LEU A 225 -14.12 -18.60 15.41
C LEU A 225 -14.96 -18.85 16.67
N ARG A 226 -14.96 -20.08 17.20
CA ARG A 226 -15.64 -20.40 18.46
C ARG A 226 -14.95 -19.75 19.65
N GLU A 227 -13.63 -19.80 19.74
CA GLU A 227 -12.85 -19.14 20.78
C GLU A 227 -13.07 -17.63 20.77
N ALA A 228 -13.05 -17.01 19.59
CA ALA A 228 -13.37 -15.59 19.40
C ALA A 228 -14.78 -15.27 19.92
N ALA A 229 -15.78 -16.05 19.53
CA ALA A 229 -17.16 -15.87 19.98
C ALA A 229 -17.31 -16.05 21.50
N GLN A 230 -16.61 -17.01 22.10
CA GLN A 230 -16.60 -17.23 23.55
C GLN A 230 -15.91 -16.09 24.30
N SER A 231 -14.82 -15.54 23.77
CA SER A 231 -14.13 -14.38 24.35
C SER A 231 -14.98 -13.10 24.32
N LEU A 232 -15.90 -12.99 23.36
CA LEU A 232 -16.87 -11.89 23.26
C LEU A 232 -18.13 -12.14 24.11
N ALA A 233 -18.52 -13.40 24.32
CA ALA A 233 -19.67 -13.79 25.13
C ALA A 233 -19.36 -13.90 26.63
N GLY A 234 -18.10 -14.13 27.00
CA GLY A 234 -17.61 -14.03 28.38
C GLY A 234 -17.46 -12.57 28.78
N GLY A 235 -18.53 -11.99 29.34
CA GLY A 235 -18.64 -10.55 29.64
C GLY A 235 -17.46 -9.95 30.43
N ARG A 236 -17.07 -8.73 30.04
CA ARG A 236 -16.25 -7.84 30.89
C ARG A 236 -17.06 -7.49 32.14
N PRO A 237 -16.47 -7.44 33.35
CA PRO A 237 -17.06 -6.70 34.45
C PRO A 237 -17.17 -5.22 34.03
N GLU A 238 -18.34 -4.63 34.23
CA GLU A 238 -18.54 -3.18 34.12
C GLU A 238 -17.57 -2.49 35.08
N GLY A 239 -16.63 -1.68 34.56
CA GLY A 239 -15.72 -0.95 35.47
C GLY A 239 -14.48 -0.26 34.91
N GLU A 240 -14.08 -0.43 33.65
CA GLU A 240 -12.93 0.32 33.10
C GLU A 240 -13.25 0.90 31.73
N GLU A 241 -13.68 2.17 31.72
CA GLU A 241 -13.54 3.07 30.58
C GLU A 241 -12.03 3.34 30.38
N GLY A 242 -11.33 2.38 29.78
CA GLY A 242 -9.94 2.50 29.35
C GLY A 242 -9.83 2.31 27.84
N GLU A 243 -9.23 3.30 27.19
CA GLU A 243 -8.82 3.57 25.79
C GLU A 243 -8.52 2.43 24.77
N ASP A 244 -9.08 1.23 24.88
CA ASP A 244 -8.81 0.14 23.92
C ASP A 244 -9.90 0.11 22.83
N GLY A 245 -9.65 0.84 21.74
CA GLY A 245 -10.47 0.82 20.53
C GLY A 245 -10.68 -0.61 20.03
N GLY A 246 -11.95 -1.02 19.93
CA GLY A 246 -12.38 -2.41 19.75
C GLY A 246 -11.47 -3.26 18.87
N ARG A 247 -10.89 -4.30 19.48
CA ARG A 247 -10.08 -5.32 18.81
C ARG A 247 -10.77 -5.78 17.54
N SER A 248 -10.09 -5.62 16.40
CA SER A 248 -10.65 -6.04 15.12
C SER A 248 -10.85 -7.57 15.15
N LEU A 249 -11.91 -8.09 14.52
CA LEU A 249 -12.15 -9.54 14.42
C LEU A 249 -10.94 -10.28 13.83
N VAL A 250 -10.13 -9.57 13.04
CA VAL A 250 -8.87 -10.04 12.48
C VAL A 250 -7.80 -10.28 13.56
N GLU A 251 -7.69 -9.43 14.57
CA GLU A 251 -6.69 -9.57 15.66
C GLU A 251 -6.99 -10.76 16.57
N ILE A 252 -8.28 -11.12 16.71
CA ILE A 252 -8.75 -12.22 17.56
C ILE A 252 -8.43 -13.58 16.92
N VAL A 253 -8.37 -13.67 15.58
CA VAL A 253 -8.16 -14.92 14.83
C VAL A 253 -6.67 -15.17 14.47
N GLN A 254 -5.80 -14.17 14.67
CA GLN A 254 -4.37 -14.24 14.34
C GLN A 254 -3.53 -14.98 15.37
N THR A 255 -2.54 -15.75 14.89
CA THR A 255 -1.51 -16.37 15.72
C THR A 255 -0.52 -15.31 16.26
N PRO A 256 0.19 -15.58 17.37
CA PRO A 256 1.24 -14.68 17.85
C PRO A 256 2.31 -14.37 16.79
N ALA A 257 2.71 -15.35 16.00
CA ALA A 257 3.66 -15.18 14.89
C ALA A 257 3.12 -14.23 13.80
N GLN A 258 1.86 -14.39 13.40
CA GLN A 258 1.19 -13.49 12.45
C GLN A 258 1.12 -12.06 12.96
N ARG A 259 0.85 -11.86 14.25
CA ARG A 259 0.82 -10.52 14.87
C ARG A 259 2.20 -9.85 14.84
N GLU A 260 3.27 -10.62 15.08
CA GLU A 260 4.63 -10.10 15.03
C GLU A 260 5.01 -9.65 13.61
N ILE A 261 4.74 -10.49 12.61
CA ILE A 261 4.97 -10.19 11.19
C ILE A 261 4.19 -8.94 10.76
N LEU A 262 2.90 -8.86 11.11
CA LEU A 262 2.10 -7.66 10.84
C LEU A 262 2.63 -6.43 11.56
N GLY A 263 3.16 -6.59 12.78
CA GLY A 263 3.84 -5.52 13.50
C GLY A 263 5.03 -4.97 12.71
N ARG A 264 5.87 -5.84 12.14
CA ARG A 264 7.01 -5.45 11.29
C ARG A 264 6.55 -4.79 9.99
N LEU A 265 5.62 -5.40 9.26
CA LEU A 265 5.04 -4.82 8.05
C LEU A 265 4.43 -3.43 8.31
N THR A 266 3.69 -3.29 9.41
CA THR A 266 3.13 -2.00 9.82
C THR A 266 4.24 -1.00 10.09
N ALA A 267 5.29 -1.37 10.83
CA ALA A 267 6.41 -0.46 11.09
C ALA A 267 7.08 0.04 9.80
N VAL A 268 7.39 -0.86 8.86
CA VAL A 268 7.98 -0.48 7.57
C VAL A 268 7.06 0.44 6.78
N MET A 269 5.78 0.11 6.66
CA MET A 269 4.81 0.98 5.98
C MET A 269 4.68 2.35 6.67
N SER A 270 4.84 2.41 8.01
CA SER A 270 4.83 3.70 8.74
C SER A 270 6.01 4.56 8.36
N LEU A 271 7.20 3.95 8.29
CA LEU A 271 8.42 4.61 7.87
C LEU A 271 8.29 5.13 6.44
N LEU A 272 7.84 4.29 5.50
CA LEU A 272 7.76 4.65 4.08
C LEU A 272 6.83 5.85 3.85
N GLU A 273 5.64 5.79 4.44
CA GLU A 273 4.63 6.84 4.31
C GLU A 273 5.03 8.10 5.10
N GLY A 274 5.57 7.95 6.31
CA GLY A 274 6.07 9.08 7.10
C GLY A 274 7.25 9.81 6.47
N HIS A 275 8.14 9.06 5.79
CA HIS A 275 9.21 9.63 5.00
C HIS A 275 8.67 10.35 3.76
N ALA A 276 7.66 9.79 3.08
CA ALA A 276 7.01 10.48 1.98
C ALA A 276 6.41 11.82 2.44
N ASP A 277 5.65 11.85 3.54
CA ASP A 277 5.12 13.08 4.12
C ASP A 277 6.23 14.09 4.49
N TYR A 278 7.35 13.62 5.05
CA TYR A 278 8.51 14.49 5.35
C TYR A 278 9.14 15.09 4.09
N VAL A 279 9.32 14.29 3.02
CA VAL A 279 9.83 14.76 1.72
C VAL A 279 8.88 15.76 1.08
N MET A 280 7.56 15.49 1.16
CA MET A 280 6.54 16.42 0.66
C MET A 280 6.61 17.79 1.35
N ASP A 281 6.96 17.84 2.63
CA ASP A 281 7.13 19.11 3.35
C ASP A 281 8.43 19.84 3.04
N GLY A 282 9.49 19.10 2.77
CA GLY A 282 10.79 19.69 2.46
C GLY A 282 10.93 20.15 1.00
N VAL A 283 10.35 19.42 0.05
CA VAL A 283 10.32 19.77 -1.37
C VAL A 283 9.16 20.69 -1.71
N GLY A 284 8.00 20.45 -1.07
CA GLY A 284 6.71 20.99 -1.47
C GLY A 284 6.65 22.51 -1.56
N PRO A 285 7.08 23.30 -0.58
CA PRO A 285 6.84 24.76 -0.61
C PRO A 285 7.56 25.50 -1.74
N GLU A 286 8.74 25.03 -2.15
CA GLU A 286 9.54 25.65 -3.22
C GLU A 286 9.06 25.22 -4.62
N VAL A 287 8.49 24.02 -4.73
CA VAL A 287 8.10 23.38 -6.00
C VAL A 287 6.60 23.46 -6.26
N VAL A 288 5.78 23.40 -5.20
CA VAL A 288 4.31 23.40 -5.19
C VAL A 288 3.84 24.54 -4.29
N SER A 289 3.56 25.69 -4.89
CA SER A 289 3.25 26.92 -4.16
C SER A 289 2.02 26.78 -3.24
N SER A 290 1.01 26.01 -3.65
CA SER A 290 -0.22 25.78 -2.89
C SER A 290 -0.20 24.52 -1.99
N VAL A 291 0.97 23.94 -1.70
CA VAL A 291 1.07 22.69 -0.91
C VAL A 291 0.35 22.75 0.45
N GLY A 292 0.39 23.90 1.12
CA GLY A 292 -0.30 24.11 2.41
C GLY A 292 -1.83 23.99 2.27
N GLU A 293 -2.40 24.63 1.26
CA GLU A 293 -3.83 24.55 0.94
C GLU A 293 -4.24 23.12 0.57
N ILE A 294 -3.45 22.47 -0.30
CA ILE A 294 -3.68 21.09 -0.72
C ILE A 294 -3.71 20.16 0.51
N ARG A 295 -2.72 20.25 1.41
CA ARG A 295 -2.67 19.44 2.64
C ARG A 295 -3.90 19.67 3.50
N GLU A 296 -4.25 20.93 3.76
CA GLU A 296 -5.39 21.28 4.60
C GLU A 296 -6.69 20.67 4.05
N LYS A 297 -6.98 20.94 2.77
CA LYS A 297 -8.20 20.44 2.12
C LYS A 297 -8.22 18.92 2.02
N PHE A 298 -7.08 18.28 1.77
CA PHE A 298 -6.97 16.82 1.74
C PHE A 298 -7.14 16.19 3.13
N GLN A 299 -6.65 16.83 4.20
CA GLN A 299 -6.91 16.41 5.58
C GLN A 299 -8.40 16.56 5.94
N GLN A 300 -9.04 17.67 5.56
CA GLN A 300 -10.47 17.89 5.76
C GLN A 300 -11.31 16.86 5.02
N ARG A 301 -10.99 16.57 3.75
CA ARG A 301 -11.65 15.52 2.96
C ARG A 301 -11.53 14.15 3.62
N ARG A 302 -10.35 13.81 4.16
CA ARG A 302 -10.15 12.56 4.90
C ARG A 302 -10.99 12.48 6.17
N ALA A 303 -11.14 13.59 6.89
CA ALA A 303 -11.98 13.68 8.09
C ALA A 303 -13.49 13.59 7.76
N ARG A 304 -13.94 14.23 6.67
CA ARG A 304 -15.34 14.24 6.22
C ARG A 304 -15.76 12.97 5.46
N GLY A 305 -14.83 12.34 4.74
CA GLY A 305 -15.07 11.25 3.78
C GLY A 305 -15.25 9.85 4.37
N ALA A 306 -15.35 9.69 5.69
CA ALA A 306 -15.59 8.39 6.30
C ALA A 306 -17.08 7.99 6.16
N SER A 307 -17.51 7.57 4.96
CA SER A 307 -18.80 6.90 4.74
C SER A 307 -18.92 5.67 5.66
N ARG A 308 -20.13 5.26 6.05
CA ARG A 308 -20.35 4.07 6.91
C ARG A 308 -19.75 2.78 6.32
N LEU A 309 -19.74 2.66 4.98
CA LEU A 309 -19.07 1.58 4.26
C LEU A 309 -17.54 1.69 4.34
N ASP A 310 -16.99 2.90 4.23
CA ASP A 310 -15.56 3.16 4.38
C ASP A 310 -15.08 2.86 5.80
N GLN A 311 -15.90 3.14 6.83
CA GLN A 311 -15.60 2.79 8.22
C GLN A 311 -15.67 1.27 8.48
N ALA A 312 -16.64 0.57 7.87
CA ALA A 312 -16.79 -0.87 8.01
C ALA A 312 -15.62 -1.63 7.35
N LEU A 313 -15.22 -1.23 6.14
CA LEU A 313 -14.07 -1.82 5.45
C LEU A 313 -12.75 -1.47 6.14
N ARG A 314 -12.62 -0.25 6.68
CA ARG A 314 -11.44 0.15 7.47
C ARG A 314 -11.25 -0.72 8.71
N LYS A 315 -12.32 -1.00 9.45
CA LYS A 315 -12.29 -1.91 10.61
C LYS A 315 -11.99 -3.36 10.21
N LEU A 316 -12.57 -3.82 9.10
CA LEU A 316 -12.40 -5.19 8.60
C LEU A 316 -10.98 -5.49 8.09
N LEU A 317 -10.31 -4.48 7.53
CA LEU A 317 -8.92 -4.60 7.06
C LEU A 317 -7.88 -4.11 8.11
N GLY A 318 -8.30 -3.71 9.31
CA GLY A 318 -7.41 -3.14 10.34
C GLY A 318 -6.84 -1.75 9.98
N LEU A 319 -7.39 -1.07 8.97
CA LEU A 319 -6.92 0.22 8.42
C LEU A 319 -7.14 1.42 9.37
N ASP A 320 -7.83 1.25 10.50
CA ASP A 320 -7.83 2.29 11.56
C ASP A 320 -6.42 2.45 12.17
N ALA A 321 -5.58 1.40 12.11
CA ALA A 321 -4.14 1.49 12.41
C ALA A 321 -3.42 2.45 11.45
N LYS A 322 -3.80 2.46 10.17
CA LYS A 322 -3.17 3.25 9.10
C LYS A 322 -3.19 4.77 9.39
N LEU A 323 -4.23 5.30 10.04
CA LEU A 323 -4.33 6.75 10.32
C LEU A 323 -3.45 7.25 11.48
N ARG A 324 -3.26 6.43 12.52
CA ARG A 324 -2.28 6.72 13.59
C ARG A 324 -0.86 6.59 13.03
N GLN A 325 -0.66 5.58 12.20
CA GLN A 325 0.59 5.25 11.52
C GLN A 325 1.21 6.40 10.72
N TYR A 326 0.42 7.17 9.97
CA TYR A 326 0.91 8.35 9.22
C TYR A 326 1.51 9.42 10.11
N ARG A 327 0.75 9.81 11.15
CA ARG A 327 1.20 10.85 12.09
C ARG A 327 2.42 10.39 12.87
N ASP A 328 2.47 9.11 13.22
CA ASP A 328 3.56 8.55 14.02
C ASP A 328 4.83 8.41 13.17
N GLY A 329 4.69 7.98 11.91
CA GLY A 329 5.78 7.88 10.94
C GLY A 329 6.40 9.24 10.60
N GLU A 330 5.60 10.25 10.25
CA GLU A 330 6.12 11.59 9.93
C GLU A 330 6.85 12.20 11.14
N ARG A 331 6.27 12.07 12.35
CA ARG A 331 6.92 12.53 13.59
C ARG A 331 8.23 11.80 13.84
N PHE A 332 8.27 10.48 13.59
CA PHE A 332 9.49 9.70 13.70
C PHE A 332 10.56 10.23 12.74
N VAL A 333 10.26 10.33 11.45
CA VAL A 333 11.24 10.80 10.44
C VAL A 333 11.72 12.20 10.77
N ARG A 334 10.80 13.12 11.11
CA ARG A 334 11.15 14.49 11.49
C ARG A 334 12.07 14.53 12.71
N ALA A 335 11.72 13.83 13.79
CA ALA A 335 12.53 13.80 15.00
C ALA A 335 13.94 13.21 14.75
N VAL A 336 14.03 12.16 13.93
CA VAL A 336 15.33 11.57 13.56
C VAL A 336 16.14 12.52 12.70
N VAL A 337 15.56 13.10 11.65
CA VAL A 337 16.28 14.02 10.77
C VAL A 337 16.71 15.29 11.51
N ASP A 338 15.88 15.82 12.41
CA ASP A 338 16.22 16.98 13.24
C ASP A 338 17.41 16.71 14.17
N GLU A 339 17.55 15.48 14.69
CA GLU A 339 18.63 15.09 15.60
C GLU A 339 19.93 14.68 14.86
N VAL A 340 19.84 13.85 13.81
CA VAL A 340 21.02 13.24 13.16
C VAL A 340 21.25 13.69 11.71
N GLY A 341 20.40 14.57 11.17
CA GLY A 341 20.42 15.01 9.78
C GLY A 341 19.93 13.95 8.79
N MET A 342 19.73 14.36 7.54
CA MET A 342 19.26 13.47 6.45
C MET A 342 20.22 12.29 6.22
N ASP A 343 21.53 12.55 6.21
CA ASP A 343 22.53 11.49 6.03
C ASP A 343 22.56 10.50 7.21
N GLY A 344 22.26 10.98 8.42
CA GLY A 344 22.08 10.14 9.59
C GLY A 344 20.83 9.27 9.46
N PHE A 345 19.68 9.88 9.11
CA PHE A 345 18.43 9.17 8.87
C PHE A 345 18.57 8.10 7.78
N ASN A 346 19.31 8.38 6.71
CA ASN A 346 19.51 7.45 5.58
C ASN A 346 20.19 6.12 5.97
N ARG A 347 20.71 6.00 7.20
CA ARG A 347 21.10 4.69 7.75
C ARG A 347 19.95 3.69 7.81
N VAL A 348 18.70 4.14 7.92
CA VAL A 348 17.50 3.29 7.93
C VAL A 348 17.43 2.38 6.69
N TRP A 349 17.96 2.84 5.56
CA TRP A 349 17.96 2.15 4.27
C TRP A 349 19.11 1.15 4.08
N THR A 350 20.04 1.06 5.03
CA THR A 350 21.26 0.24 4.84
C THR A 350 21.03 -1.26 5.00
N SER A 351 20.04 -1.67 5.81
CA SER A 351 19.68 -3.09 5.98
C SER A 351 18.29 -3.27 6.59
N PRO A 352 17.69 -4.46 6.51
CA PRO A 352 16.47 -4.77 7.27
C PRO A 352 16.60 -4.52 8.78
N ASN A 353 17.81 -4.72 9.34
CA ASN A 353 18.07 -4.53 10.77
C ASN A 353 18.06 -3.05 11.19
N THR A 354 18.19 -2.11 10.25
CA THR A 354 18.13 -0.67 10.54
C THR A 354 16.72 -0.10 10.44
N LEU A 355 15.72 -0.89 10.01
CA LEU A 355 14.33 -0.48 10.05
C LEU A 355 13.88 -0.22 11.50
N PRO A 356 12.99 0.76 11.73
CA PRO A 356 12.44 0.99 13.04
C PRO A 356 11.39 -0.07 13.35
N THR A 357 11.31 -0.45 14.62
CA THR A 357 10.19 -1.21 15.17
C THR A 357 9.00 -0.29 15.41
N LYS A 358 7.82 -0.87 15.64
CA LYS A 358 6.63 -0.11 16.05
C LYS A 358 6.86 0.73 17.32
N ALA A 359 7.61 0.20 18.29
CA ALA A 359 7.92 0.90 19.53
C ALA A 359 8.85 2.10 19.29
N GLU A 360 9.82 1.94 18.40
CA GLU A 360 10.77 2.99 18.02
C GLU A 360 10.14 4.10 17.17
N ILE A 361 9.13 3.79 16.36
CA ILE A 361 8.34 4.84 15.68
C ILE A 361 7.64 5.74 16.70
N ALA A 362 7.20 5.17 17.82
CA ALA A 362 6.61 5.95 18.92
C ALA A 362 7.65 6.70 19.77
N ARG A 363 8.92 6.24 19.77
CA ARG A 363 10.05 6.77 20.54
C ARG A 363 11.31 6.84 19.67
N PRO A 364 11.44 7.88 18.82
CA PRO A 364 12.52 8.00 17.84
C PRO A 364 13.92 7.93 18.47
N GLU A 365 14.07 8.36 19.71
CA GLU A 365 15.31 8.30 20.49
C GLU A 365 15.85 6.87 20.66
N ASP A 366 14.98 5.86 20.76
CA ASP A 366 15.37 4.46 20.89
C ASP A 366 16.03 3.97 19.59
N TRP A 367 15.48 4.35 18.44
CA TRP A 367 16.06 4.02 17.13
C TRP A 367 17.41 4.70 16.94
N ILE A 368 17.50 5.99 17.27
CA ILE A 368 18.75 6.75 17.18
C ILE A 368 19.81 6.08 18.04
N ALA A 369 19.47 5.73 19.28
CA ALA A 369 20.37 5.03 20.19
C ALA A 369 20.83 3.68 19.61
N ARG A 370 19.93 2.90 19.00
CA ARG A 370 20.29 1.59 18.43
C ARG A 370 21.15 1.69 17.18
N VAL A 371 20.86 2.63 16.28
CA VAL A 371 21.49 2.70 14.95
C VAL A 371 22.74 3.57 14.92
N HIS A 372 22.86 4.54 15.84
CA HIS A 372 23.97 5.50 15.86
C HIS A 372 24.94 5.34 17.02
N ARG A 373 24.58 4.63 18.10
CA ARG A 373 25.52 4.43 19.21
C ARG A 373 26.66 3.50 18.77
N LYS A 374 27.89 4.01 18.83
CA LYS A 374 29.09 3.18 18.69
C LYS A 374 29.10 2.14 19.81
N ALA A 375 29.42 0.90 19.49
CA ALA A 375 29.83 -0.06 20.51
C ALA A 375 31.00 0.57 21.27
N GLU A 376 30.82 0.87 22.55
CA GLU A 376 31.93 1.25 23.42
C GLU A 376 32.93 0.09 23.37
N SER A 377 34.14 0.41 22.89
CA SER A 377 35.23 -0.54 22.64
C SER A 377 35.97 -0.86 23.94
#